data_AF-A0A9Q0QTP2-F1
#
_entry.id   AF-A0A9Q0QTP2-F1
#
_cell.length_a   1.000
_cell.length_b   1.000
_cell.length_c   1.000
_cell.angle_alpha   90.00
_cell.angle_beta   90.00
_cell.angle_gamma   90.00
#
_symmetry.space_group_name_H-M   'P 1'
#
loop_
_entity.id
_entity.type
_entity.pdbx_description
1 polymer ?
#
loop_
_entity_poly.entity_id
_entity_poly.type
_entity_poly.pdbx_seq_one_letter_code
_entity_poly.pdbx_strand_id
1 'polypeptide(L)'
;MRRNGARLAFCSYCWHNERVVPMTSSDGASIILVLDGDPSAQWNKIQDVVKMIENELGLEDGWLIHKSYKVYLFISSQRIAGCLVAEPIKNAYRVVSRSVAPKSSSVTHTKEAGLNSTVLHFGDVSFKGEVIKTAPSVNNPELIDSDISGAVFCDNEAVPALCGIRAIWVTHSNRRKHIATRLLDAAR
;
A
#
# COMPACT_ATOMS: atom_id res chain seq x y z
N MET A 1 4.18 -1.97 20.72
CA MET A 1 4.97 -2.36 19.52
C MET A 1 5.83 -3.62 19.65
N ARG A 2 6.17 -4.15 20.83
CA ARG A 2 7.05 -5.35 20.97
C ARG A 2 6.40 -6.72 20.69
N ARG A 3 5.07 -6.81 20.52
CA ARG A 3 4.36 -8.11 20.41
C ARG A 3 4.40 -8.76 19.01
N ASN A 4 4.63 -7.99 17.94
CA ASN A 4 4.55 -8.53 16.56
C ASN A 4 5.87 -9.17 16.08
N GLY A 5 6.97 -9.00 16.81
CA GLY A 5 8.29 -9.48 16.39
C GLY A 5 8.33 -10.99 16.14
N ALA A 6 7.73 -11.80 17.00
CA ALA A 6 7.71 -13.26 16.83
C ALA A 6 6.92 -13.70 15.58
N ARG A 7 5.78 -13.05 15.30
CA ARG A 7 4.94 -13.35 14.13
C ARG A 7 5.62 -13.03 12.81
N LEU A 8 6.63 -12.18 12.82
CA LEU A 8 7.44 -11.84 11.63
C LEU A 8 8.70 -12.69 11.48
N ALA A 9 9.03 -13.56 12.43
CA ALA A 9 10.13 -14.51 12.25
C ALA A 9 9.86 -15.43 11.06
N PHE A 10 10.81 -15.56 10.14
CA PHE A 10 10.76 -16.51 9.03
C PHE A 10 11.74 -17.64 9.31
N CYS A 11 11.27 -18.89 9.19
CA CYS A 11 12.09 -20.09 9.35
C CYS A 11 12.22 -20.76 7.98
N SER A 12 13.35 -20.57 7.31
CA SER A 12 13.59 -21.14 5.98
C SER A 12 13.68 -22.68 6.01
N TYR A 13 14.25 -23.23 7.08
CA TYR A 13 14.36 -24.69 7.27
C TYR A 13 13.02 -25.39 7.50
N CYS A 14 11.97 -24.62 7.83
CA CYS A 14 10.64 -25.14 8.09
C CYS A 14 9.81 -25.29 6.80
N TRP A 15 10.30 -24.76 5.66
CA TRP A 15 9.59 -24.72 4.39
C TRP A 15 10.33 -25.58 3.35
N HIS A 16 9.75 -26.72 2.99
CA HIS A 16 10.29 -27.56 1.91
C HIS A 16 9.80 -26.99 0.57
N ASN A 17 10.71 -26.79 -0.39
CA ASN A 17 10.45 -26.23 -1.73
C ASN A 17 9.93 -24.78 -1.73
N GLU A 18 10.71 -23.85 -1.18
CA GLU A 18 10.43 -22.42 -1.30
C GLU A 18 10.50 -21.96 -2.75
N ARG A 19 9.44 -21.30 -3.23
CA ARG A 19 9.42 -20.65 -4.54
C ARG A 19 9.98 -19.24 -4.42
N VAL A 20 11.30 -19.10 -4.54
CA VAL A 20 11.98 -17.80 -4.52
C VAL A 20 11.82 -17.13 -5.88
N VAL A 21 11.31 -15.90 -5.90
CA VAL A 21 11.25 -15.06 -7.09
C VAL A 21 12.65 -14.52 -7.38
N PRO A 22 13.24 -14.76 -8.57
CA PRO A 22 14.56 -14.23 -8.92
C PRO A 22 14.58 -12.70 -8.83
N MET A 23 15.53 -12.16 -8.06
CA MET A 23 15.72 -10.72 -7.88
C MET A 23 17.21 -10.38 -8.03
N THR A 24 17.52 -9.29 -8.69
CA THR A 24 18.88 -8.73 -8.77
C THR A 24 19.19 -7.92 -7.51
N SER A 25 19.26 -8.59 -6.35
CA SER A 25 19.52 -7.91 -5.08
C SER A 25 20.78 -8.44 -4.40
N SER A 26 21.74 -7.54 -4.16
CA SER A 26 22.99 -7.84 -3.46
C SER A 26 22.87 -7.82 -1.93
N ASP A 27 21.70 -7.46 -1.39
CA ASP A 27 21.44 -7.26 0.04
C ASP A 27 21.08 -8.55 0.80
N GLY A 28 21.06 -9.69 0.11
CA GLY A 28 20.68 -10.99 0.69
C GLY A 28 19.20 -11.09 1.06
N ALA A 29 18.37 -10.13 0.64
CA ALA A 29 16.92 -10.23 0.77
C ALA A 29 16.33 -11.07 -0.36
N SER A 30 15.28 -11.82 -0.06
CA SER A 30 14.57 -12.66 -1.02
C SER A 30 13.08 -12.32 -1.03
N ILE A 31 12.42 -12.62 -2.15
CA ILE A 31 10.97 -12.63 -2.24
C ILE A 31 10.55 -14.06 -2.49
N ILE A 32 9.60 -14.55 -1.69
CA ILE A 32 9.00 -15.86 -1.86
C ILE A 32 7.56 -15.70 -2.33
N LEU A 33 7.12 -16.58 -3.24
CA LEU A 33 5.75 -16.63 -3.73
C LEU A 33 5.06 -17.88 -3.19
N VAL A 34 3.94 -17.68 -2.49
CA VAL A 34 3.09 -18.77 -2.00
C VAL A 34 1.75 -18.78 -2.73
N LEU A 35 1.31 -19.98 -3.12
CA LEU A 35 0.11 -20.28 -3.92
C LEU A 35 -0.81 -21.25 -3.19
N ASP A 36 -2.09 -21.27 -3.58
CA ASP A 36 -3.20 -22.02 -2.93
C ASP A 36 -2.92 -23.52 -2.69
N GLY A 37 -2.02 -24.13 -3.46
CA GLY A 37 -1.63 -25.54 -3.30
C GLY A 37 -0.38 -25.81 -2.47
N ASP A 38 0.29 -24.78 -1.94
CA ASP A 38 1.54 -24.96 -1.19
C ASP A 38 1.29 -25.57 0.22
N PRO A 39 2.30 -26.15 0.89
CA PRO A 39 2.12 -26.88 2.16
C PRO A 39 1.46 -26.05 3.29
N SER A 40 0.69 -26.73 4.15
CA SER A 40 -0.07 -26.10 5.25
C SER A 40 0.79 -25.27 6.22
N ALA A 41 2.07 -25.63 6.41
CA ALA A 41 2.99 -24.84 7.22
C ALA A 41 3.23 -23.42 6.67
N GLN A 42 3.28 -23.27 5.34
CA GLN A 42 3.40 -21.96 4.68
C GLN A 42 2.10 -21.17 4.86
N TRP A 43 0.97 -21.86 4.72
CA TRP A 43 -0.36 -21.27 4.90
C TRP A 43 -0.61 -20.76 6.32
N ASN A 44 -0.28 -21.54 7.34
CA ASN A 44 -0.39 -21.11 8.74
C ASN A 44 0.39 -19.82 8.98
N LYS A 45 1.58 -19.72 8.39
CA LYS A 45 2.40 -18.52 8.50
C LYS A 45 1.80 -17.31 7.78
N ILE A 46 1.21 -17.52 6.60
CA ILE A 46 0.52 -16.45 5.87
C ILE A 46 -0.67 -15.94 6.68
N GLN A 47 -1.45 -16.84 7.28
CA GLN A 47 -2.59 -16.46 8.13
C GLN A 47 -2.13 -15.58 9.31
N ASP A 48 -1.01 -15.89 9.95
CA ASP A 48 -0.44 -15.05 11.01
C ASP A 48 -0.05 -13.63 10.52
N VAL A 49 0.54 -13.55 9.33
CA VAL A 49 0.97 -12.28 8.72
C VAL A 49 -0.25 -11.47 8.28
N VAL A 50 -1.20 -12.09 7.58
CA VAL A 50 -2.44 -11.47 7.12
C VAL A 50 -3.25 -10.94 8.28
N LYS A 51 -3.45 -11.75 9.32
CA LYS A 51 -4.14 -11.31 10.53
C LYS A 51 -3.46 -10.09 11.16
N MET A 52 -2.13 -10.05 11.16
CA MET A 52 -1.41 -8.88 11.66
C MET A 52 -1.59 -7.65 10.77
N ILE A 53 -1.60 -7.81 9.44
CA ILE A 53 -1.88 -6.73 8.49
C ILE A 53 -3.31 -6.20 8.67
N GLU A 54 -4.30 -7.09 8.76
CA GLU A 54 -5.71 -6.74 9.01
C GLU A 54 -5.85 -5.91 10.30
N ASN A 55 -5.21 -6.37 11.39
CA ASN A 55 -5.17 -5.62 12.65
C ASN A 55 -4.49 -4.26 12.53
N GLU A 56 -3.38 -4.15 11.79
CA GLU A 56 -2.69 -2.86 11.58
C GLU A 56 -3.49 -1.89 10.69
N LEU A 57 -4.37 -2.42 9.83
CA LEU A 57 -5.24 -1.64 8.96
C LEU A 57 -6.64 -1.40 9.56
N GLY A 58 -6.98 -2.01 10.70
CA GLY A 58 -8.30 -1.93 11.32
C GLY A 58 -9.38 -2.67 10.51
N LEU A 59 -9.02 -3.75 9.81
CA LEU A 59 -9.93 -4.58 9.02
C LEU A 59 -10.48 -5.74 9.85
N GLU A 60 -11.64 -6.26 9.44
CA GLU A 60 -12.21 -7.48 10.01
C GLU A 60 -11.41 -8.72 9.62
N ASP A 61 -11.43 -9.75 10.49
CA ASP A 61 -10.73 -11.01 10.27
C ASP A 61 -11.21 -11.68 8.96
N GLY A 62 -10.27 -12.01 8.06
CA GLY A 62 -10.57 -12.74 6.82
C GLY A 62 -10.87 -11.85 5.60
N TRP A 63 -10.64 -10.54 5.69
CA TRP A 63 -10.87 -9.60 4.59
C TRP A 63 -9.89 -9.75 3.41
N LEU A 64 -8.63 -10.10 3.70
CA LEU A 64 -7.56 -10.08 2.69
C LEU A 64 -7.48 -11.37 1.85
N ILE A 65 -7.94 -12.49 2.38
CA ILE A 65 -7.77 -13.81 1.77
C ILE A 65 -9.13 -14.47 1.60
N HIS A 66 -9.65 -14.51 0.36
CA HIS A 66 -11.00 -15.05 0.11
C HIS A 66 -11.11 -16.03 -1.09
N LYS A 67 -10.21 -16.04 -2.08
CA LYS A 67 -9.94 -17.14 -3.05
C LYS A 67 -8.93 -16.71 -4.13
N SER A 68 -8.19 -17.66 -4.71
CA SER A 68 -7.34 -17.48 -5.91
C SER A 68 -6.31 -16.35 -5.87
N TYR A 69 -5.59 -16.24 -4.75
CA TYR A 69 -4.61 -15.18 -4.52
C TYR A 69 -3.17 -15.70 -4.59
N LYS A 70 -2.25 -14.78 -4.91
CA LYS A 70 -0.81 -14.98 -4.89
C LYS A 70 -0.24 -14.13 -3.76
N VAL A 71 0.51 -14.74 -2.84
CA VAL A 71 1.14 -14.02 -1.72
C VAL A 71 2.64 -13.93 -1.95
N TYR A 72 3.16 -12.71 -1.98
CA TYR A 72 4.57 -12.42 -2.06
C TYR A 72 5.07 -11.94 -0.70
N LEU A 73 6.02 -12.64 -0.10
CA LEU A 73 6.65 -12.22 1.16
C LEU A 73 8.07 -11.78 0.90
N PHE A 74 8.38 -10.56 1.34
CA PHE A 74 9.76 -10.05 1.32
C PHE A 74 10.44 -10.44 2.63
N ILE A 75 11.53 -11.20 2.52
CA ILE A 75 12.30 -11.69 3.65
C ILE A 75 13.66 -11.01 3.66
N SER A 76 14.02 -10.42 4.81
CA SER A 76 15.34 -9.88 5.08
C SER A 76 15.78 -10.33 6.46
N SER A 77 17.00 -10.83 6.60
CA SER A 77 17.55 -11.26 7.89
C SER A 77 16.64 -12.25 8.64
N GLN A 78 16.05 -13.21 7.92
CA GLN A 78 15.09 -14.20 8.45
C GLN A 78 13.84 -13.56 9.09
N ARG A 79 13.46 -12.36 8.64
CA ARG A 79 12.23 -11.68 9.04
C ARG A 79 11.42 -11.31 7.82
N ILE A 80 10.11 -11.50 7.91
CA ILE A 80 9.17 -10.95 6.94
C ILE A 80 9.13 -9.44 7.15
N ALA A 81 9.62 -8.68 6.16
CA ALA A 81 9.66 -7.22 6.20
C ALA A 81 8.59 -6.58 5.31
N GLY A 82 7.99 -7.36 4.39
CA GLY A 82 6.88 -6.92 3.56
C GLY A 82 6.04 -8.08 3.04
N CYS A 83 4.81 -7.77 2.65
CA CYS A 83 3.82 -8.70 2.14
C CYS A 83 3.02 -8.01 1.03
N LEU A 84 2.76 -8.73 -0.06
CA LEU A 84 1.85 -8.30 -1.12
C LEU A 84 0.89 -9.45 -1.42
N VAL A 85 -0.41 -9.14 -1.44
CA VAL A 85 -1.49 -10.06 -1.79
C VAL A 85 -2.08 -9.59 -3.12
N ALA A 86 -2.00 -10.44 -4.13
CA ALA A 86 -2.50 -10.17 -5.47
C ALA A 86 -3.59 -11.17 -5.87
N GLU A 87 -4.58 -10.72 -6.63
CA GLU A 87 -5.65 -11.55 -7.17
C GLU A 87 -5.86 -11.26 -8.66
N PRO A 88 -6.37 -12.23 -9.44
CA PRO A 88 -6.78 -11.96 -10.81
C PRO A 88 -8.03 -11.07 -10.82
N ILE A 89 -8.00 -10.02 -11.63
CA ILE A 89 -9.17 -9.17 -11.90
C ILE A 89 -9.49 -9.20 -13.39
N LYS A 90 -10.65 -8.64 -13.77
CA LYS A 90 -11.04 -8.48 -15.18
C LYS A 90 -10.91 -7.05 -15.63
N ASN A 91 -11.29 -6.11 -14.77
CA ASN A 91 -11.30 -4.68 -15.06
C ASN A 91 -10.84 -3.88 -13.84
N ALA A 92 -10.36 -2.67 -14.09
CA ALA A 92 -10.07 -1.65 -13.08
C ALA A 92 -10.58 -0.28 -13.56
N TYR A 93 -10.54 0.72 -12.69
CA TYR A 93 -10.94 2.09 -13.01
C TYR A 93 -9.76 3.03 -12.76
N ARG A 94 -9.54 3.96 -13.68
CA ARG A 94 -8.40 4.89 -13.63
C ARG A 94 -8.65 5.94 -12.55
N VAL A 95 -7.67 6.17 -11.68
CA VAL A 95 -7.72 7.27 -10.70
C VAL A 95 -7.56 8.62 -11.42
N VAL A 96 -8.39 9.60 -11.06
CA VAL A 96 -8.42 10.94 -11.65
C VAL A 96 -7.87 11.95 -10.64
N SER A 97 -6.84 12.71 -11.05
CA SER A 97 -6.33 13.85 -10.28
C SER A 97 -7.15 15.10 -10.58
N ARG A 98 -7.85 15.66 -9.59
CA ARG A 98 -8.54 16.95 -9.75
C ARG A 98 -7.57 18.07 -9.41
N SER A 99 -7.00 18.74 -10.42
CA SER A 99 -6.29 19.99 -10.18
C SER A 99 -7.31 21.12 -9.99
N VAL A 100 -7.43 21.64 -8.77
CA VAL A 100 -8.13 22.92 -8.58
C VAL A 100 -7.25 23.99 -9.22
N ALA A 101 -7.64 24.45 -10.42
CA ALA A 101 -7.02 25.63 -11.01
C ALA A 101 -7.28 26.81 -10.06
N PRO A 102 -6.26 27.60 -9.67
CA PRO A 102 -6.50 28.81 -8.90
C PRO A 102 -7.37 29.73 -9.76
N LYS A 103 -8.57 30.07 -9.28
CA LYS A 103 -9.36 31.16 -9.86
C LYS A 103 -8.52 32.43 -9.71
N SER A 104 -7.94 32.91 -10.81
CA SER A 104 -7.22 34.18 -10.84
C SER A 104 -8.22 35.33 -10.71
N SER A 105 -8.55 35.72 -9.48
CA SER A 105 -9.04 37.07 -9.20
C SER A 105 -7.85 37.90 -8.75
N SER A 106 -7.35 38.69 -9.68
CA SER A 106 -6.33 39.71 -9.51
C SER A 106 -6.66 40.69 -8.38
N VAL A 107 -5.93 40.67 -7.26
CA VAL A 107 -5.54 41.87 -6.46
C VAL A 107 -4.22 41.59 -5.71
N THR A 108 -3.40 42.63 -5.65
CA THR A 108 -1.97 42.72 -5.36
C THR A 108 -1.57 42.57 -3.87
N HIS A 109 -0.39 41.95 -3.66
CA HIS A 109 0.54 41.96 -2.49
C HIS A 109 0.01 41.70 -1.06
N THR A 110 0.51 40.64 -0.41
CA THR A 110 1.48 40.69 0.71
C THR A 110 2.09 39.29 0.91
N LYS A 111 3.39 39.22 1.26
CA LYS A 111 4.17 38.01 1.53
C LYS A 111 3.57 37.17 2.66
N GLU A 112 3.29 35.89 2.42
CA GLU A 112 3.20 34.88 3.48
C GLU A 112 3.87 33.55 3.07
N ALA A 113 4.54 32.95 4.03
CA ALA A 113 5.54 31.91 3.87
C ALA A 113 4.93 30.50 3.74
N GLY A 114 5.44 29.76 2.75
CA GLY A 114 5.65 28.30 2.76
C GLY A 114 4.53 27.39 3.27
N LEU A 115 3.51 27.13 2.43
CA LEU A 115 2.69 25.92 2.54
C LEU A 115 3.48 24.73 2.00
N ASN A 116 4.06 23.93 2.89
CA ASN A 116 4.77 22.70 2.56
C ASN A 116 3.79 21.59 2.15
N SER A 117 3.21 21.70 0.96
CA SER A 117 2.45 20.59 0.37
C SER A 117 3.42 19.57 -0.20
N THR A 118 3.44 18.37 0.39
CA THR A 118 4.27 17.27 -0.12
C THR A 118 3.51 16.57 -1.24
N VAL A 119 3.91 16.84 -2.48
CA VAL A 119 3.44 16.05 -3.63
C VAL A 119 4.13 14.69 -3.59
N LEU A 120 3.35 13.63 -3.43
CA LEU A 120 3.77 12.24 -3.49
C LEU A 120 3.70 11.78 -4.95
N HIS A 121 4.84 11.51 -5.55
CA HIS A 121 4.93 10.96 -6.89
C HIS A 121 5.03 9.42 -6.85
N PHE A 122 4.22 8.75 -7.66
CA PHE A 122 4.23 7.31 -7.91
C PHE A 122 4.29 7.09 -9.42
N GLY A 123 5.51 7.04 -9.98
CA GLY A 123 5.71 7.04 -11.43
C GLY A 123 5.13 8.31 -12.04
N ASP A 124 4.26 8.15 -13.04
CA ASP A 124 3.57 9.27 -13.73
C ASP A 124 2.36 9.83 -12.94
N VAL A 125 2.05 9.26 -11.77
CA VAL A 125 0.91 9.68 -10.94
C VAL A 125 1.41 10.56 -9.80
N SER A 126 0.76 11.71 -9.57
CA SER A 126 1.08 12.62 -8.47
C SER A 126 -0.11 12.82 -7.54
N PHE A 127 0.09 12.60 -6.24
CA PHE A 127 -0.88 12.90 -5.19
C PHE A 127 -0.41 14.09 -4.36
N LYS A 128 -1.24 15.10 -4.20
CA LYS A 128 -0.92 16.26 -3.36
C LYS A 128 -1.52 16.05 -1.97
N GLY A 129 -0.70 15.73 -0.99
CA GLY A 129 -1.13 15.65 0.40
C GLY A 129 -1.26 17.06 0.99
N GLU A 130 -2.43 17.39 1.53
CA GLU A 130 -2.67 18.61 2.30
C GLU A 130 -2.70 18.26 3.80
N VAL A 131 -1.85 18.92 4.60
CA VAL A 131 -1.85 18.78 6.06
C VAL A 131 -2.61 19.96 6.63
N ILE A 132 -3.86 19.75 7.04
CA ILE A 132 -4.65 20.78 7.70
C ILE A 132 -4.24 20.82 9.18
N LYS A 133 -3.69 21.96 9.63
CA LYS A 133 -3.65 22.31 11.05
C LYS A 133 -4.95 23.02 11.39
N THR A 134 -5.89 22.34 12.01
CA THR A 134 -7.17 22.92 12.40
C THR A 134 -6.98 23.90 13.57
N ALA A 135 -7.31 25.17 13.37
CA ALA A 135 -7.61 26.12 14.44
C ALA A 135 -9.11 26.42 14.41
N PRO A 136 -9.79 26.61 15.55
CA PRO A 136 -11.23 26.85 15.57
C PRO A 136 -11.55 28.33 15.35
N SER A 137 -12.45 28.66 14.41
CA SER A 137 -13.65 29.48 14.65
C SER A 137 -14.27 30.11 13.38
N VAL A 138 -15.60 30.32 13.51
CA VAL A 138 -16.51 31.26 12.85
C VAL A 138 -17.24 30.84 11.55
N ASN A 139 -18.53 30.57 11.77
CA ASN A 139 -19.71 30.50 10.91
C ASN A 139 -19.65 31.24 9.55
N ASN A 140 -19.78 30.48 8.45
CA ASN A 140 -20.40 30.91 7.19
C ASN A 140 -21.09 29.70 6.52
N PRO A 141 -22.36 29.80 6.08
CA PRO A 141 -23.07 28.72 5.41
C PRO A 141 -22.87 28.79 3.88
N GLU A 142 -21.70 28.40 3.40
CA GLU A 142 -21.48 27.94 2.01
C GLU A 142 -20.58 26.68 2.07
N LEU A 143 -21.20 25.57 2.50
CA LEU A 143 -20.56 24.32 2.87
C LEU A 143 -20.78 23.24 1.80
N ILE A 144 -19.86 23.06 0.84
CA ILE A 144 -19.66 21.74 0.17
C ILE A 144 -18.19 21.46 -0.25
N ASP A 145 -17.21 22.33 0.00
CA ASP A 145 -15.84 22.12 -0.56
C ASP A 145 -14.79 21.65 0.48
N SER A 146 -15.12 21.64 1.78
CA SER A 146 -14.17 21.25 2.83
C SER A 146 -14.12 19.74 3.11
N ASP A 147 -15.11 18.97 2.65
CA ASP A 147 -15.33 17.58 3.08
C ASP A 147 -14.81 16.52 2.08
N ILE A 148 -14.30 16.95 0.93
CA ILE A 148 -13.76 16.07 -0.12
C ILE A 148 -12.22 16.03 -0.09
N SER A 149 -11.59 16.80 0.80
CA SER A 149 -10.13 16.87 0.96
C SER A 149 -9.57 15.51 1.40
N GLY A 150 -9.12 14.71 0.43
CA GLY A 150 -8.57 13.36 0.63
C GLY A 150 -9.32 12.24 -0.11
N ALA A 151 -10.45 12.54 -0.75
CA ALA A 151 -11.15 11.57 -1.57
C ALA A 151 -10.37 11.26 -2.86
N VAL A 152 -10.37 9.98 -3.25
CA VAL A 152 -9.81 9.52 -4.52
C VAL A 152 -10.97 9.28 -5.48
N PHE A 153 -10.94 9.95 -6.64
CA PHE A 153 -11.94 9.77 -7.68
C PHE A 153 -11.42 8.82 -8.76
N CYS A 154 -12.32 8.02 -9.31
CA CYS A 154 -12.04 7.14 -10.44
C CYS A 154 -12.89 7.55 -11.64
N ASP A 155 -12.40 7.26 -12.84
CA ASP A 155 -13.20 7.31 -14.06
C ASP A 155 -14.33 6.28 -14.00
N ASN A 156 -15.42 6.52 -14.74
CA ASN A 156 -16.56 5.62 -14.82
C ASN A 156 -16.34 4.52 -15.86
N GLU A 157 -15.37 4.70 -16.76
CA GLU A 157 -15.02 3.71 -17.78
C GLU A 157 -14.09 2.64 -17.21
N ALA A 158 -14.59 1.40 -17.24
CA ALA A 158 -13.82 0.23 -16.86
C ALA A 158 -12.75 -0.07 -17.93
N VAL A 159 -11.52 -0.31 -17.50
CA VAL A 159 -10.41 -0.73 -18.38
C VAL A 159 -10.00 -2.17 -18.08
N PRO A 160 -9.66 -2.99 -19.10
CA PRO A 160 -9.16 -4.34 -18.86
C PRO A 160 -7.92 -4.33 -17.98
N ALA A 161 -7.90 -5.20 -16.97
CA ALA A 161 -6.78 -5.35 -16.05
C ALA A 161 -6.64 -6.81 -15.65
N LEU A 162 -5.41 -7.28 -15.46
CA LEU A 162 -5.14 -8.71 -15.19
C LEU A 162 -4.92 -8.99 -13.70
N CYS A 163 -4.34 -8.03 -12.98
CA CYS A 163 -3.91 -8.22 -11.60
C CYS A 163 -4.40 -7.07 -10.72
N GLY A 164 -5.11 -7.41 -9.64
CA GLY A 164 -5.49 -6.51 -8.58
C GLY A 164 -4.57 -6.70 -7.37
N ILE A 165 -4.06 -5.60 -6.82
CA ILE A 165 -3.31 -5.61 -5.56
C ILE A 165 -4.32 -5.47 -4.43
N ARG A 166 -4.62 -6.57 -3.74
CA ARG A 166 -5.59 -6.60 -2.63
C ARG A 166 -5.01 -5.94 -1.38
N ALA A 167 -3.73 -6.16 -1.13
CA ALA A 167 -2.97 -5.47 -0.09
C ALA A 167 -1.49 -5.41 -0.44
N ILE A 168 -0.85 -4.32 -0.01
CA ILE A 168 0.59 -4.19 0.06
C ILE A 168 0.97 -3.63 1.42
N TRP A 169 1.89 -4.30 2.10
CA TRP A 169 2.28 -3.97 3.46
C TRP A 169 3.79 -4.09 3.62
N VAL A 170 4.37 -3.17 4.39
CA VAL A 170 5.78 -3.15 4.77
C VAL A 170 5.87 -2.75 6.24
N THR A 171 6.70 -3.47 7.01
CA THR A 171 6.93 -3.14 8.43
C THR A 171 7.35 -1.70 8.57
N HIS A 172 6.89 -1.01 9.61
CA HIS A 172 7.19 0.40 9.82
C HIS A 172 8.69 0.75 9.72
N SER A 173 9.55 -0.07 10.33
CA SER A 173 11.02 0.08 10.32
C SER A 173 11.70 -0.16 8.96
N ASN A 174 10.98 -0.71 7.98
CA ASN A 174 11.50 -1.00 6.65
C ASN A 174 10.77 -0.25 5.53
N ARG A 175 9.88 0.69 5.88
CA ARG A 175 9.29 1.61 4.92
C ARG A 175 10.38 2.51 4.31
N ARG A 176 10.09 3.04 3.10
CA ARG A 176 10.99 3.93 2.36
C ARG A 176 12.35 3.32 2.00
N LYS A 177 12.44 1.98 1.95
CA LYS A 177 13.60 1.21 1.50
C LYS A 177 13.33 0.41 0.21
N HIS A 178 12.41 0.89 -0.64
CA HIS A 178 12.00 0.26 -1.90
C HIS A 178 11.45 -1.18 -1.82
N ILE A 179 11.15 -1.70 -0.63
CA ILE A 179 10.55 -3.03 -0.44
C ILE A 179 9.22 -3.18 -1.20
N ALA A 180 8.33 -2.18 -1.09
CA ALA A 180 7.04 -2.18 -1.79
C ALA A 180 7.23 -2.20 -3.32
N THR A 181 8.18 -1.43 -3.84
CA THR A 181 8.53 -1.43 -5.27
C THR A 181 8.99 -2.80 -5.72
N ARG A 182 9.92 -3.42 -4.97
CA ARG A 182 10.41 -4.78 -5.25
C ARG A 182 9.30 -5.84 -5.21
N LEU A 183 8.36 -5.72 -4.28
CA LEU A 183 7.18 -6.60 -4.22
C LEU A 183 6.28 -6.43 -5.46
N LEU A 184 6.06 -5.20 -5.91
CA LEU A 184 5.28 -4.92 -7.13
C LEU A 184 5.99 -5.42 -8.38
N ASP A 185 7.31 -5.25 -8.47
CA ASP A 185 8.11 -5.74 -9.60
C ASP A 185 8.07 -7.27 -9.68
N ALA A 186 8.09 -7.96 -8.53
CA ALA A 186 7.94 -9.42 -8.46
C ALA A 186 6.55 -9.93 -8.86
N ALA A 187 5.52 -9.06 -8.79
CA ALA A 187 4.14 -9.41 -9.10
C ALA A 187 3.71 -9.08 -10.55
N ARG A 188 4.55 -8.35 -11.30
CA ARG A 188 4.34 -8.04 -12.73
C ARG A 188 4.53 -9.28 -13.59
#